data_AF-A0A832LU54-F1
#
_entry.id   AF-A0A832LU54-F1
#
_cell.length_a   1.000
_cell.length_b   1.000
_cell.length_c   1.000
_cell.angle_alpha   90.00
_cell.angle_beta   90.00
_cell.angle_gamma   90.00
#
_symmetry.space_group_name_H-M   'P 1'
#
loop_
_entity.id
_entity.type
_entity.pdbx_description
1 polymer ?
#
loop_
_entity_poly.entity_id
_entity_poly.type
_entity_poly.pdbx_seq_one_letter_code
_entity_poly.pdbx_strand_id
1 'polypeptide(L)'
;MGRWSSKFKRSSVAVRLPVLGLSVSGALTPAGLGISCLVPLIEAGFVDWIVSTGANLYHDTHFALGMDLHQSRPGLDDRQLRDHQVIRIYDIVFDYENLLGTDRFYRTICRSEPFQRTFSTAEFHYLV
;
A
#
# COMPACT_ATOMS: atom_id res chain seq x y z
N MET A 1 -18.39 -17.50 9.98
CA MET A 1 -18.38 -16.01 10.06
C MET A 1 -19.15 -15.58 11.30
N GLY A 2 -18.52 -15.10 12.37
CA GLY A 2 -19.32 -14.71 13.55
C GLY A 2 -18.61 -14.33 14.86
N ARG A 3 -17.27 -14.28 14.93
CA ARG A 3 -16.56 -13.96 16.20
C ARG A 3 -15.80 -12.64 16.22
N TRP A 4 -15.71 -11.93 15.10
CA TRP A 4 -14.92 -10.71 14.95
C TRP A 4 -15.78 -9.43 14.90
N SER A 5 -16.97 -9.46 14.31
CA SER A 5 -17.79 -8.24 14.13
C SER A 5 -18.30 -7.63 15.45
N SER A 6 -18.42 -8.43 16.52
CA SER A 6 -18.88 -7.93 17.83
C SER A 6 -17.81 -7.16 18.61
N LYS A 7 -16.52 -7.33 18.28
CA LYS A 7 -15.42 -6.62 18.96
C LYS A 7 -15.21 -5.18 18.46
N PHE A 8 -15.79 -4.84 17.30
CA PHE A 8 -15.63 -3.53 16.65
C PHE A 8 -16.87 -2.62 16.76
N LYS A 9 -17.92 -3.05 17.49
CA LYS A 9 -19.09 -2.18 17.73
C LYS A 9 -18.73 -1.07 18.71
N ARG A 10 -18.80 0.19 18.26
CA ARG A 10 -18.63 1.38 19.11
C ARG A 10 -19.79 1.48 20.11
N SER A 11 -19.46 1.43 21.39
CA SER A 11 -20.35 1.80 22.50
C SER A 11 -20.28 3.31 22.73
N SER A 12 -21.43 3.94 23.01
CA SER A 12 -21.61 5.39 23.18
C SER A 12 -21.12 5.95 24.51
N VAL A 13 -20.23 5.24 25.21
CA VAL A 13 -19.70 5.63 26.53
C VAL A 13 -18.22 5.92 26.39
N ALA A 14 -17.74 7.00 27.02
CA ALA A 14 -16.35 7.43 27.05
C ALA A 14 -15.44 6.39 27.73
N VAL A 15 -15.22 5.26 27.05
CA VAL A 15 -14.20 4.28 27.34
C VAL A 15 -13.02 4.67 26.48
N ARG A 16 -11.84 4.85 27.09
CA ARG A 16 -10.60 5.02 26.34
C ARG A 16 -10.48 3.83 25.39
N LEU A 17 -10.57 4.10 24.08
CA LEU A 17 -10.51 3.06 23.08
C LEU A 17 -9.17 2.32 23.19
N PRO A 18 -9.15 0.99 22.96
CA PRO A 18 -7.89 0.26 22.88
C PRO A 18 -7.07 0.80 21.71
N VAL A 19 -5.75 0.91 21.90
CA VAL A 19 -4.82 1.24 20.80
C VAL A 19 -4.73 0.03 19.87
N LEU A 20 -5.02 0.23 18.58
CA LEU A 20 -5.02 -0.79 17.56
C LEU A 20 -3.87 -0.56 16.57
N GLY A 21 -2.90 -1.47 16.62
CA GLY A 21 -1.83 -1.55 15.62
C GLY A 21 -2.13 -2.59 14.55
N LEU A 22 -1.75 -2.29 13.31
CA LEU A 22 -1.78 -3.24 12.19
C LEU A 22 -0.37 -3.57 11.72
N SER A 23 -0.12 -4.84 11.41
CA SER A 23 1.08 -5.28 10.70
C SER A 23 0.68 -5.89 9.37
N VAL A 24 1.22 -5.36 8.28
CA VAL A 24 0.88 -5.74 6.90
C VAL A 24 2.12 -6.17 6.13
N SER A 25 2.01 -7.30 5.42
CA SER A 25 3.08 -7.89 4.63
C SER A 25 2.50 -8.52 3.36
N GLY A 26 3.37 -8.91 2.43
CA GLY A 26 2.96 -9.40 1.12
C GLY A 26 2.49 -8.26 0.21
N ALA A 27 1.69 -8.61 -0.81
CA ALA A 27 1.23 -7.71 -1.87
C ALA A 27 -0.24 -7.30 -1.66
N LEU A 28 -0.55 -6.68 -0.52
CA LEU A 28 -1.94 -6.33 -0.17
C LEU A 28 -2.45 -5.13 -0.96
N THR A 29 -1.62 -4.08 -1.14
CA THR A 29 -2.03 -2.90 -1.91
C THR A 29 -2.17 -3.19 -3.40
N PRO A 30 -1.25 -3.92 -4.09
CA PRO A 30 -1.51 -4.39 -5.46
C PRO A 30 -2.80 -5.20 -5.60
N ALA A 31 -3.11 -6.04 -4.60
CA ALA A 31 -4.31 -6.87 -4.59
C ALA A 31 -5.60 -6.08 -4.26
N GLY A 32 -5.52 -4.75 -4.10
CA GLY A 32 -6.67 -3.88 -3.87
C GLY A 32 -7.14 -3.80 -2.41
N LEU A 33 -6.44 -4.42 -1.45
CA LEU A 33 -6.79 -4.32 -0.03
C LEU A 33 -6.51 -2.93 0.56
N GLY A 34 -5.67 -2.12 -0.08
CA GLY A 34 -5.46 -0.71 0.28
C GLY A 34 -6.78 0.05 0.29
N ILE A 35 -7.37 0.23 -0.90
CA ILE A 35 -8.61 0.98 -1.10
C ILE A 35 -9.82 0.27 -0.48
N SER A 36 -9.92 -1.06 -0.61
CA SER A 36 -11.13 -1.78 -0.18
C SER A 36 -11.25 -1.99 1.34
N CYS A 37 -10.12 -2.04 2.06
CA CYS A 37 -10.11 -2.44 3.47
C CYS A 37 -9.30 -1.49 4.34
N LEU A 38 -8.05 -1.19 3.99
CA LEU A 38 -7.14 -0.44 4.86
C LEU A 38 -7.55 1.03 4.98
N VAL A 39 -7.80 1.70 3.85
CA VAL A 39 -8.20 3.11 3.81
C VAL A 39 -9.49 3.34 4.63
N PRO A 40 -10.60 2.59 4.43
CA PRO A 40 -11.80 2.75 5.25
C PRO A 40 -11.57 2.56 6.76
N LEU A 41 -10.69 1.63 7.16
CA LEU A 41 -10.38 1.40 8.58
C LEU A 41 -9.57 2.57 9.17
N ILE A 42 -8.63 3.13 8.41
CA ILE A 42 -7.84 4.31 8.81
C ILE A 42 -8.76 5.53 8.92
N GLU A 43 -9.55 5.82 7.90
CA GLU A 43 -10.45 6.99 7.85
C GLU A 43 -11.53 6.95 8.94
N ALA A 44 -12.03 5.75 9.28
CA ALA A 44 -12.97 5.57 10.38
C ALA A 44 -12.29 5.68 11.77
N GLY A 45 -10.98 5.86 11.85
CA GLY A 45 -10.22 5.99 13.09
C GLY A 45 -10.14 4.69 13.88
N PHE A 46 -10.12 3.54 13.20
CA PHE A 46 -9.89 2.25 13.86
C PHE A 46 -8.41 1.89 14.00
N VAL A 47 -7.53 2.52 13.23
CA VAL A 47 -6.10 2.17 13.16
C VAL A 47 -5.27 3.30 13.74
N ASP A 48 -4.53 3.03 14.81
CA ASP A 48 -3.66 4.02 15.46
C ASP A 48 -2.24 4.04 14.87
N TRP A 49 -1.73 2.88 14.44
CA TRP A 49 -0.43 2.77 13.78
C TRP A 49 -0.33 1.54 12.89
N ILE A 50 0.55 1.61 11.89
CA ILE A 50 0.79 0.54 10.92
C ILE A 50 2.30 0.25 10.84
N VAL A 51 2.64 -1.04 10.85
CA VAL A 51 3.94 -1.55 10.42
C VAL A 51 3.74 -2.23 9.07
N SER A 52 4.48 -1.81 8.05
CA SER A 52 4.37 -2.35 6.70
C SER A 52 5.74 -2.66 6.13
N THR A 53 5.80 -3.63 5.22
CA THR A 53 6.90 -3.68 4.25
C THR A 53 6.83 -2.47 3.31
N GLY A 54 7.97 -2.01 2.82
CA GLY A 54 8.02 -0.89 1.86
C GLY A 54 7.28 -1.18 0.55
N ALA A 55 7.14 -2.46 0.18
CA ALA A 55 6.43 -2.87 -1.03
C ALA A 55 4.95 -2.42 -1.04
N ASN A 56 4.23 -2.50 0.09
CA ASN A 56 2.83 -2.05 0.09
C ASN A 56 2.74 -0.53 -0.13
N LEU A 57 3.63 0.25 0.47
CA LEU A 57 3.63 1.73 0.34
C LEU A 57 4.08 2.16 -1.07
N TYR A 58 5.12 1.52 -1.60
CA TYR A 58 5.59 1.73 -2.97
C TYR A 58 4.51 1.36 -3.98
N HIS A 59 3.83 0.21 -3.79
CA HIS A 59 2.80 -0.20 -4.72
C HIS A 59 1.52 0.63 -4.63
N ASP A 60 1.16 1.12 -3.45
CA ASP A 60 0.04 2.04 -3.26
C ASP A 60 0.24 3.35 -4.06
N THR A 61 1.49 3.80 -4.20
CA THR A 61 1.85 4.99 -4.98
C THR A 61 1.50 4.84 -6.46
N HIS A 62 1.49 3.63 -7.03
CA HIS A 62 1.01 3.45 -8.42
C HIS A 62 -0.43 3.93 -8.57
N PHE A 63 -1.31 3.55 -7.62
CA PHE A 63 -2.71 4.01 -7.64
C PHE A 63 -2.80 5.52 -7.46
N ALA A 64 -2.01 6.10 -6.56
CA ALA A 64 -1.97 7.54 -6.35
C ALA A 64 -1.50 8.33 -7.60
N LEU A 65 -0.61 7.75 -8.39
CA LEU A 65 -0.11 8.31 -9.64
C LEU A 65 -1.00 7.99 -10.87
N GLY A 66 -2.13 7.32 -10.68
CA GLY A 66 -3.02 6.92 -11.77
C GLY A 66 -2.41 5.86 -12.69
N MET A 67 -1.49 5.04 -12.18
CA MET A 67 -0.86 3.95 -12.91
C MET A 67 -1.66 2.67 -12.71
N ASP A 68 -2.18 2.14 -13.81
CA ASP A 68 -3.09 1.00 -13.77
C ASP A 68 -2.38 -0.33 -13.45
N LEU A 69 -3.05 -1.13 -12.62
CA LEU A 69 -2.72 -2.52 -12.35
C LEU A 69 -3.90 -3.38 -12.82
N HIS A 70 -3.61 -4.52 -13.45
CA HIS A 70 -4.63 -5.40 -14.00
C HIS A 70 -4.53 -6.80 -13.38
N GLN A 71 -5.69 -7.41 -13.14
CA GLN A 71 -5.73 -8.83 -12.78
C GLN A 71 -5.47 -9.70 -14.02
N SER A 72 -4.65 -10.73 -13.83
CA SER A 72 -4.36 -11.78 -14.80
C SER A 72 -4.72 -13.15 -14.24
N ARG A 73 -4.28 -14.21 -14.92
CA ARG A 73 -4.29 -15.58 -14.37
C ARG A 73 -2.95 -15.90 -13.71
N PRO A 74 -2.94 -16.82 -12.73
CA PRO A 74 -1.70 -17.47 -12.31
C PRO A 74 -1.02 -18.21 -13.47
N GLY A 75 0.31 -18.31 -13.45
CA GLY A 75 1.07 -19.16 -14.37
C GLY A 75 1.27 -18.61 -15.78
N LEU A 76 1.34 -17.29 -15.94
CA LEU A 76 1.84 -16.68 -17.18
C LEU A 76 3.31 -17.02 -17.41
N ASP A 77 3.74 -17.04 -18.68
CA ASP A 77 5.14 -17.27 -19.04
C ASP A 77 5.97 -15.99 -18.80
N ASP A 78 6.87 -16.05 -17.82
CA ASP A 78 7.77 -14.95 -17.47
C ASP A 78 8.67 -14.50 -18.61
N ARG A 79 9.00 -15.38 -19.56
CA ARG A 79 9.81 -15.00 -20.72
C ARG A 79 9.03 -14.05 -21.62
N GLN A 80 7.78 -14.41 -21.93
CA GLN A 80 6.91 -13.55 -22.73
C GLN A 80 6.64 -12.22 -22.01
N LEU A 81 6.32 -12.27 -20.71
CA LEU A 81 6.12 -11.06 -19.93
C LEU A 81 7.34 -10.14 -19.97
N ARG A 82 8.54 -10.70 -19.82
CA ARG A 82 9.79 -9.94 -19.92
C ARG A 82 9.99 -9.33 -21.31
N ASP A 83 9.76 -10.09 -22.38
CA ASP A 83 9.91 -9.61 -23.76
C ASP A 83 8.93 -8.48 -24.09
N HIS A 84 7.76 -8.47 -23.45
CA HIS A 84 6.75 -7.42 -23.56
C HIS A 84 6.85 -6.33 -22.49
N GLN A 85 7.90 -6.33 -21.66
CA GLN A 85 8.09 -5.37 -20.55
C GLN A 85 6.88 -5.29 -19.60
N VAL A 86 6.27 -6.44 -19.31
CA VAL A 86 5.19 -6.56 -18.33
C VAL A 86 5.76 -7.12 -17.04
N ILE A 87 5.49 -6.43 -15.93
CA ILE A 87 5.82 -6.88 -14.58
C ILE A 87 4.62 -7.62 -14.02
N ARG A 88 4.89 -8.63 -13.19
CA ARG A 88 3.83 -9.34 -12.46
C ARG A 88 4.11 -9.51 -10.98
N ILE A 89 3.02 -9.54 -10.23
CA ILE A 89 2.94 -9.96 -8.83
C ILE A 89 1.89 -11.07 -8.77
N TYR A 90 2.34 -12.31 -8.86
CA TYR A 90 1.48 -13.49 -8.98
C TYR A 90 0.48 -13.41 -10.17
N ASP A 91 -0.76 -13.03 -9.91
CA ASP A 91 -1.87 -12.87 -10.86
C ASP A 91 -2.26 -11.40 -11.07
N ILE A 92 -1.35 -10.47 -10.77
CA ILE A 92 -1.48 -9.04 -11.06
C ILE A 92 -0.38 -8.67 -12.04
N VAL A 93 -0.70 -7.90 -13.07
CA VAL A 93 0.23 -7.43 -14.10
C VAL A 93 0.13 -5.92 -14.30
N PHE A 94 1.26 -5.31 -14.68
CA PHE A 94 1.34 -3.89 -15.02
C PHE A 94 2.56 -3.62 -15.90
N ASP A 95 2.56 -2.47 -16.58
CA ASP A 95 3.65 -2.06 -17.47
C ASP A 95 4.93 -1.77 -16.66
N TYR A 96 6.10 -2.14 -17.19
CA TYR A 96 7.39 -1.81 -16.60
C TYR A 96 7.58 -0.29 -16.38
N GLU A 97 7.03 0.56 -17.24
CA GLU A 97 7.06 2.01 -17.07
C GLU A 97 6.39 2.48 -15.78
N ASN A 98 5.48 1.71 -15.20
CA ASN A 98 4.87 2.06 -13.90
C ASN A 98 5.92 2.01 -12.78
N LEU A 99 6.85 1.05 -12.79
CA LEU A 99 7.98 1.04 -11.84
C LEU A 99 8.87 2.26 -12.05
N LEU A 100 9.24 2.53 -13.31
CA LEU A 100 10.13 3.64 -13.64
C LEU A 100 9.47 5.00 -13.31
N GLY A 101 8.17 5.13 -13.53
CA GLY A 101 7.37 6.30 -13.18
C GLY A 101 7.36 6.54 -11.68
N THR A 102 7.11 5.50 -10.90
CA THR A 102 7.12 5.56 -9.44
C THR A 102 8.51 5.90 -8.90
N ASP A 103 9.57 5.31 -9.47
CA ASP A 103 10.96 5.65 -9.14
C ASP A 103 11.30 7.12 -9.48
N ARG A 104 10.82 7.62 -10.62
CA ARG A 104 10.97 9.04 -11.00
C ARG A 104 10.27 9.97 -10.00
N PHE A 105 9.07 9.60 -9.55
CA PHE A 105 8.35 10.33 -8.50
C PHE A 105 9.16 10.38 -7.20
N TYR A 106 9.55 9.22 -6.66
CA TYR A 106 10.34 9.16 -5.42
C TYR A 106 11.69 9.90 -5.55
N ARG A 107 12.39 9.73 -6.67
CA ARG A 107 13.65 10.45 -6.92
C ARG A 107 13.46 11.97 -6.94
N THR A 108 12.31 12.45 -7.42
CA THR A 108 12.00 13.88 -7.48
C THR A 108 11.70 14.43 -6.10
N ILE A 109 10.81 13.80 -5.34
CA ILE A 109 10.49 14.26 -3.98
C ILE A 109 11.70 14.16 -3.04
N CYS A 110 12.52 13.10 -3.16
CA CYS A 110 13.73 12.92 -2.36
C CYS A 110 14.81 13.99 -2.62
N ARG A 111 14.68 14.79 -3.69
CA ARG A 111 15.56 15.93 -3.97
C ARG A 111 15.01 17.27 -3.47
N SER A 112 13.77 17.30 -3.02
CA SER A 112 13.17 18.49 -2.43
C SER A 112 13.69 18.75 -1.02
N GLU A 113 13.55 19.99 -0.57
CA GLU A 113 14.07 20.49 0.70
C GLU A 113 13.61 19.67 1.92
N PRO A 114 12.32 19.28 2.07
CA PRO A 114 11.86 18.51 3.23
C PRO A 114 12.56 17.16 3.43
N PHE A 115 13.11 16.60 2.34
CA PHE A 115 13.79 15.31 2.32
C PHE A 115 15.32 15.41 2.48
N GLN A 116 15.90 16.61 2.60
CA GLN A 116 17.35 16.81 2.78
C GLN A 116 17.78 16.76 4.25
N ARG A 117 17.22 15.83 5.03
CA ARG A 117 17.57 15.61 6.44
C ARG A 117 17.55 14.12 6.76
N THR A 118 18.12 13.73 7.89
CA THR A 118 17.93 12.37 8.42
C THR A 118 16.54 12.27 9.06
N PHE A 119 15.85 11.18 8.77
CA PHE A 119 14.54 10.84 9.34
C PHE A 119 14.40 9.33 9.43
N SER A 120 13.45 8.89 10.26
CA SER A 120 12.96 7.52 10.26
C SER A 120 12.15 7.22 8.99
N THR A 121 11.92 5.93 8.70
CA THR A 121 11.05 5.53 7.59
C THR A 121 9.59 5.98 7.79
N ALA A 122 9.13 6.07 9.04
CA ALA A 122 7.79 6.59 9.35
C ALA A 122 7.66 8.08 9.00
N GLU A 123 8.66 8.90 9.36
CA GLU A 123 8.71 10.31 8.96
C GLU A 123 8.82 10.47 7.44
N PHE A 124 9.59 9.63 6.75
CA PHE A 124 9.66 9.63 5.28
C PHE A 124 8.26 9.46 4.67
N HIS A 125 7.55 8.40 5.07
CA HIS A 125 6.22 8.10 4.51
C HIS A 125 5.12 9.06 4.98
N TYR A 126 5.33 9.85 6.03
CA TYR A 126 4.45 10.95 6.40
C TYR A 126 4.57 12.15 5.44
N LEU A 127 5.74 12.33 4.82
CA LEU A 127 6.03 13.44 3.90
C LEU A 127 5.70 13.11 2.43
N VAL A 128 5.58 11.82 2.09
CA VAL A 128 5.18 11.32 0.76
C VAL A 128 3.70 11.54 0.55
#